data_AF-A0A287D611-F1
#
_entry.id   AF-A0A287D611-F1
#
_cell.length_a   1.000
_cell.length_b   1.000
_cell.length_c   1.000
_cell.angle_alpha   90.00
_cell.angle_beta   90.00
_cell.angle_gamma   90.00
#
_symmetry.space_group_name_H-M   'P 1'
#
loop_
_entity.id
_entity.type
_entity.pdbx_description
1 polymer ?
#
loop_
_entity_poly.entity_id
_entity_poly.type
_entity_poly.pdbx_seq_one_letter_code
_entity_poly.pdbx_strand_id
1 'polypeptide(L)'
;MKLITILFLCSRLLASLSQESVTEEIDCDDEDVFKAVDAALKNYNNRIQSGNQFVLYRVTEVNKTVGSETFYSLKYQTKEGDCPVQSGKTWQDCDYKGAEEAARGECTATVGKRESTKFSVATQICQIIPAKGPVVTAQYTCLGCVHPISTESPDLEPVLKHAIQHFNNNTKHSHLFALGEVKRAQRQVVAGWNYGITYSIVQTDCLKKDFLLLTPDCKSLSGGDVGECTDSAYVDPQLRIASFSQNCNIHSGKDLVKPHPKICPGCPFEIPLDSPDLAEALTHSITKLNAENNETFYFKIDTVKSASAQVVAGKKFFIEFTARETTCSKEDNTELTESCEIKNPGQSLSCNAEVYMRPWEQKVYPTINCQVLEMTLLKKRPPGFSPFREVPGVKKGGGTIRHLMSCEYMGRPPKTGTEPKPESEAESSRLAQ
;
A
#
# COMPACT_ATOMS: atom_id res chain seq x y z
N MET A 1 -55.86 -37.02 -52.06
CA MET A 1 -55.01 -36.48 -53.15
C MET A 1 -55.96 -36.08 -54.28
N LYS A 2 -56.17 -34.82 -54.70
CA LYS A 2 -55.50 -33.55 -54.48
C LYS A 2 -56.58 -32.43 -54.56
N LEU A 3 -56.69 -31.60 -53.52
CA LEU A 3 -57.09 -30.19 -53.67
C LEU A 3 -55.96 -29.49 -54.41
N ILE A 4 -56.25 -28.58 -55.34
CA ILE A 4 -55.55 -27.32 -55.65
C ILE A 4 -56.21 -26.79 -56.93
N THR A 5 -57.21 -25.94 -56.77
CA THR A 5 -57.60 -24.90 -57.73
C THR A 5 -58.52 -23.97 -56.95
N ILE A 6 -58.33 -22.65 -57.10
CA ILE A 6 -59.02 -21.55 -56.38
C ILE A 6 -58.32 -21.12 -55.09
N LEU A 7 -57.15 -20.47 -55.22
CA LEU A 7 -56.67 -19.43 -54.29
C LEU A 7 -55.40 -18.75 -54.84
N PHE A 8 -55.47 -18.17 -56.04
CA PHE A 8 -54.36 -17.41 -56.64
C PHE A 8 -54.78 -16.02 -57.16
N LEU A 9 -55.79 -15.40 -56.53
CA LEU A 9 -56.29 -14.08 -56.92
C LEU A 9 -56.51 -13.09 -55.76
N CYS A 10 -56.13 -13.43 -54.52
CA CYS A 10 -56.18 -12.48 -53.38
C CYS A 10 -54.83 -12.04 -52.81
N SER A 11 -53.69 -12.45 -53.39
CA SER A 11 -52.36 -12.10 -52.88
C SER A 11 -51.71 -10.88 -53.56
N ARG A 12 -52.47 -10.11 -54.36
CA ARG A 12 -51.97 -8.94 -55.12
C ARG A 12 -52.30 -7.57 -54.47
N LEU A 13 -52.74 -7.52 -53.21
CA LEU A 13 -53.17 -6.26 -52.58
C LEU A 13 -52.59 -5.93 -51.20
N LEU A 14 -51.52 -6.62 -50.77
CA LEU A 14 -50.72 -6.19 -49.62
C LEU A 14 -49.21 -6.25 -49.95
N ALA A 15 -48.81 -5.69 -51.08
CA ALA A 15 -47.47 -5.13 -51.19
C ALA A 15 -47.54 -3.72 -50.57
N SER A 16 -47.57 -3.66 -49.24
CA SER A 16 -47.24 -2.42 -48.54
C SER A 16 -45.85 -2.01 -49.04
N LEU A 17 -45.70 -0.77 -49.50
CA LEU A 17 -44.42 -0.10 -49.69
C LEU A 17 -43.53 -0.38 -48.47
N SER A 18 -42.64 -1.37 -48.55
CA SER A 18 -41.47 -1.40 -47.68
C SER A 18 -40.55 -0.34 -48.27
N GLN A 19 -40.66 0.89 -47.76
CA GLN A 19 -39.73 1.96 -48.09
C GLN A 19 -38.34 1.47 -47.69
N GLU A 20 -37.56 1.10 -48.70
CA GLU A 20 -36.26 0.46 -48.53
C GLU A 20 -35.29 1.51 -47.96
N SER A 21 -34.95 1.35 -46.68
CA SER A 21 -34.05 2.26 -45.98
C SER A 21 -32.62 2.01 -46.45
N VAL A 22 -31.99 3.02 -47.06
CA VAL A 22 -30.63 2.91 -47.59
C VAL A 22 -29.64 3.19 -46.46
N THR A 23 -28.68 2.29 -46.26
CA THR A 23 -27.56 2.52 -45.33
C THR A 23 -26.36 3.05 -46.12
N GLU A 24 -25.91 4.25 -45.76
CA GLU A 24 -24.78 4.96 -46.34
C GLU A 24 -23.63 4.99 -45.32
N GLU A 25 -22.41 4.74 -45.79
CA GLU A 25 -21.19 5.04 -45.03
C GLU A 25 -20.99 6.57 -45.01
N ILE A 26 -20.65 7.10 -43.83
CA ILE A 26 -20.40 8.53 -43.63
C ILE A 26 -19.13 8.72 -42.81
N ASP A 27 -18.42 9.81 -43.09
CA ASP A 27 -17.21 10.16 -42.35
C ASP A 27 -17.55 10.60 -40.92
N CYS A 28 -16.69 10.27 -39.96
CA CYS A 28 -16.86 10.69 -38.58
C CYS A 28 -16.59 12.19 -38.34
N ASP A 29 -15.91 12.86 -39.28
CA ASP A 29 -15.69 14.31 -39.27
C ASP A 29 -16.91 15.11 -39.77
N ASP A 30 -18.00 14.45 -40.19
CA ASP A 30 -19.22 15.11 -40.62
C ASP A 30 -19.90 15.89 -39.47
N GLU A 31 -20.37 17.11 -39.77
CA GLU A 31 -20.95 18.02 -38.79
C GLU A 31 -22.21 17.44 -38.13
N ASP A 32 -23.04 16.72 -38.88
CA ASP A 32 -24.23 16.07 -38.34
C ASP A 32 -23.87 14.87 -37.44
N VAL A 33 -22.77 14.17 -37.75
CA VAL A 33 -22.26 13.09 -36.90
C VAL A 33 -21.83 13.66 -35.55
N PHE A 34 -21.10 14.77 -35.53
CA PHE A 34 -20.74 15.42 -34.27
C PHE A 34 -21.97 15.88 -33.48
N LYS A 35 -22.98 16.48 -34.13
CA LYS A 35 -24.25 16.87 -33.48
C LYS A 35 -25.02 15.67 -32.93
N ALA A 36 -25.00 14.54 -33.65
CA ALA A 36 -25.62 13.30 -33.19
C ALA A 36 -24.89 12.73 -31.96
N VAL A 37 -23.55 12.74 -31.95
CA VAL A 37 -22.74 12.34 -30.79
C VAL A 37 -22.96 13.28 -29.61
N ASP A 38 -23.03 14.59 -29.84
CA ASP A 38 -23.34 15.59 -28.81
C ASP A 38 -24.70 15.35 -28.16
N ALA A 39 -25.75 15.10 -28.96
CA ALA A 39 -27.08 14.76 -28.46
C ALA A 39 -27.06 13.47 -27.63
N ALA A 40 -26.34 12.45 -28.08
CA ALA A 40 -26.16 11.19 -27.35
C ALA A 40 -25.42 11.41 -26.02
N LEU A 41 -24.30 12.12 -26.02
CA LEU A 41 -23.48 12.29 -24.82
C LEU A 41 -24.15 13.19 -23.79
N LYS A 42 -24.86 14.25 -24.22
CA LYS A 42 -25.74 15.04 -23.35
C LYS A 42 -26.85 14.18 -22.75
N ASN A 43 -27.49 13.32 -23.55
CA ASN A 43 -28.52 12.41 -23.05
C ASN A 43 -27.98 11.45 -21.99
N TYR A 44 -26.77 10.94 -22.17
CA TYR A 44 -26.10 10.07 -21.20
C TYR A 44 -25.73 10.82 -19.92
N ASN A 45 -25.00 11.93 -20.03
CA ASN A 45 -24.56 12.72 -18.87
C ASN A 45 -25.72 13.25 -18.03
N ASN A 46 -26.86 13.60 -18.65
CA ASN A 46 -28.07 14.02 -17.93
C ASN A 46 -28.74 12.90 -17.12
N ARG A 47 -28.45 11.62 -17.41
CA ARG A 47 -28.96 10.46 -16.64
C ARG A 47 -28.06 10.09 -15.47
N ILE A 48 -26.82 10.58 -15.44
CA ILE A 48 -25.88 10.33 -14.36
C ILE A 48 -26.29 11.19 -13.15
N GLN A 49 -26.45 10.57 -11.99
CA GLN A 49 -26.91 11.29 -10.78
C GLN A 49 -25.75 11.80 -9.90
N SER A 50 -24.56 11.20 -10.02
CA SER A 50 -23.39 11.51 -9.21
C SER A 50 -22.08 11.24 -9.97
N GLY A 51 -21.00 11.88 -9.54
CA GLY A 51 -19.69 11.79 -10.19
C GLY A 51 -19.45 12.89 -11.23
N ASN A 52 -18.56 12.59 -12.16
CA ASN A 52 -18.15 13.52 -13.22
C ASN A 52 -18.86 13.23 -14.54
N GLN A 53 -18.93 14.25 -15.40
CA GLN A 53 -19.44 14.06 -16.77
C GLN A 53 -18.43 13.26 -17.60
N PHE A 54 -18.94 12.50 -18.58
CA PHE A 54 -18.09 11.85 -19.58
C PHE A 54 -17.89 12.76 -20.78
N VAL A 55 -16.64 12.79 -21.26
CA VAL A 55 -16.17 13.56 -22.42
C VAL A 55 -15.90 12.59 -23.58
N LEU A 56 -16.25 12.98 -24.80
CA LEU A 56 -15.96 12.20 -26.00
C LEU A 56 -14.44 11.99 -26.13
N TYR A 57 -14.00 10.76 -26.37
CA TYR A 57 -12.60 10.47 -26.69
C TYR A 57 -12.40 10.25 -28.18
N ARG A 58 -13.20 9.36 -28.80
CA ARG A 58 -13.16 9.14 -30.25
C ARG A 58 -14.41 8.45 -30.75
N VAL A 59 -14.73 8.66 -32.03
CA VAL A 59 -15.77 7.92 -32.74
C VAL A 59 -15.12 6.76 -33.47
N THR A 60 -15.65 5.55 -33.29
CA THR A 60 -15.07 4.31 -33.82
C THR A 60 -15.84 3.73 -35.00
N GLU A 61 -17.15 3.98 -35.07
CA GLU A 61 -18.01 3.49 -36.16
C GLU A 61 -19.21 4.41 -36.33
N VAL A 62 -19.57 4.71 -37.59
CA VAL A 62 -20.74 5.52 -37.93
C VAL A 62 -21.41 4.95 -39.17
N ASN A 63 -22.72 4.72 -39.08
CA ASN A 63 -23.56 4.36 -40.21
C ASN A 63 -24.76 5.30 -40.27
N LYS A 64 -25.12 5.77 -41.47
CA LYS A 64 -26.28 6.62 -41.69
C LYS A 64 -27.35 5.82 -42.42
N THR A 65 -28.58 5.85 -41.92
CA THR A 65 -29.73 5.21 -42.59
C THR A 65 -30.71 6.30 -43.04
N VAL A 66 -30.98 6.35 -44.34
CA VAL A 66 -31.89 7.32 -44.95
C VAL A 66 -33.17 6.62 -45.39
N GLY A 67 -34.29 7.00 -44.78
CA GLY A 67 -35.65 6.56 -45.12
C GLY A 67 -36.63 7.73 -45.11
N SER A 68 -37.77 7.60 -44.43
CA SER A 68 -38.68 8.72 -44.13
C SER A 68 -38.10 9.70 -43.09
N GLU A 69 -37.25 9.19 -42.19
CA GLU A 69 -36.40 9.95 -41.25
C GLU A 69 -34.94 9.51 -41.43
N THR A 70 -33.98 10.36 -41.05
CA THR A 70 -32.55 10.02 -41.08
C THR A 70 -32.10 9.55 -39.70
N PHE A 71 -31.43 8.40 -39.63
CA PHE A 71 -30.86 7.86 -38.39
C PHE A 71 -29.35 7.70 -38.48
N TYR A 72 -28.65 8.00 -37.39
CA TYR A 72 -27.22 7.80 -37.23
C TYR A 72 -27.01 6.69 -36.20
N SER A 73 -26.37 5.60 -36.61
CA SER A 73 -25.90 4.54 -35.71
C SER A 73 -24.43 4.80 -35.40
N LEU A 74 -24.12 5.03 -34.12
CA LEU A 74 -22.83 5.51 -33.64
C LEU A 74 -22.24 4.51 -32.67
N LYS A 75 -20.94 4.21 -32.82
CA LYS A 75 -20.10 3.68 -31.73
C LYS A 75 -18.98 4.65 -31.43
N TYR A 76 -18.82 4.97 -30.15
CA TYR A 76 -17.83 5.93 -29.70
C TYR A 76 -17.32 5.58 -28.29
N GLN A 77 -16.09 6.01 -28.01
CA GLN A 77 -15.45 5.86 -26.72
C GLN A 77 -15.47 7.18 -25.96
N THR A 78 -15.65 7.11 -24.64
CA THR A 78 -15.67 8.26 -23.74
C THR A 78 -14.64 8.09 -22.62
N LYS A 79 -14.23 9.21 -22.02
CA LYS A 79 -13.39 9.26 -20.83
C LYS A 79 -14.08 10.13 -19.78
N GLU A 80 -13.90 9.78 -18.52
CA GLU A 80 -14.36 10.63 -17.41
C GLU A 80 -13.65 11.99 -17.46
N GLY A 81 -14.43 13.05 -17.35
CA GLY A 81 -13.94 14.42 -17.26
C GLY A 81 -13.64 14.83 -15.81
N ASP A 82 -13.12 16.04 -15.65
CA ASP A 82 -12.84 16.67 -14.36
C ASP A 82 -14.03 17.47 -13.79
N CYS A 83 -15.11 17.58 -14.56
CA CYS A 83 -16.26 18.40 -14.21
C CYS A 83 -17.39 17.55 -13.55
N PRO A 84 -17.92 17.98 -12.39
CA PRO A 84 -19.08 17.34 -11.79
C PRO A 84 -20.32 17.46 -12.68
N VAL A 85 -21.22 16.47 -12.62
CA VAL A 85 -22.48 16.49 -13.40
C VAL A 85 -23.35 17.71 -13.09
N GLN A 86 -23.32 18.24 -11.86
CA GLN A 86 -24.08 19.41 -11.41
C GLN A 86 -23.37 20.76 -11.66
N SER A 87 -22.23 20.78 -12.35
CA SER A 87 -21.44 22.00 -12.55
C SER A 87 -22.10 23.05 -13.47
N GLY A 88 -23.22 22.70 -14.13
CA GLY A 88 -23.87 23.55 -15.13
C GLY A 88 -23.09 23.68 -16.45
N LYS A 89 -21.93 23.02 -16.56
CA LYS A 89 -21.08 22.97 -17.76
C LYS A 89 -21.55 21.90 -18.74
N THR A 90 -21.21 22.09 -20.02
CA THR A 90 -21.35 21.04 -21.04
C THR A 90 -20.10 20.16 -21.07
N TRP A 91 -20.21 18.94 -21.59
CA TRP A 91 -19.08 18.01 -21.64
C TRP A 91 -17.92 18.54 -22.49
N GLN A 92 -18.19 19.46 -23.43
CA GLN A 92 -17.19 20.16 -24.24
C GLN A 92 -16.34 21.16 -23.41
N ASP A 93 -16.86 21.61 -22.26
CA ASP A 93 -16.17 22.54 -21.37
C ASP A 93 -15.32 21.84 -20.31
N CYS A 94 -15.30 20.50 -20.33
CA CYS A 94 -14.64 19.67 -19.34
C CYS A 94 -13.34 19.11 -19.90
N ASP A 95 -12.29 19.13 -19.07
CA ASP A 95 -11.02 18.51 -19.43
C ASP A 95 -11.06 17.02 -19.04
N TYR A 96 -10.21 16.20 -19.65
CA TYR A 96 -10.11 14.80 -19.26
C TYR A 96 -9.53 14.68 -17.86
N LYS A 97 -10.12 13.80 -17.04
CA LYS A 97 -9.51 13.38 -15.78
C LYS A 97 -8.20 12.62 -16.05
N GLY A 98 -7.27 12.66 -15.09
CA GLY A 98 -5.95 12.01 -15.22
C GLY A 98 -6.06 10.52 -15.61
N ALA A 99 -5.17 10.06 -16.50
CA ALA A 99 -5.30 8.77 -17.18
C ALA A 99 -5.34 7.53 -16.25
N GLU A 100 -4.83 7.65 -15.02
CA GLU A 100 -4.82 6.60 -14.00
C GLU A 100 -6.14 6.52 -13.22
N GLU A 101 -6.90 7.61 -13.15
CA GLU A 101 -8.11 7.77 -12.33
C GLU A 101 -9.40 7.96 -13.15
N ALA A 102 -9.28 8.00 -14.48
CA ALA A 102 -10.40 8.23 -15.39
C ALA A 102 -11.11 6.93 -15.76
N ALA A 103 -12.40 6.83 -15.44
CA ALA A 103 -13.26 5.80 -16.02
C ALA A 103 -13.32 5.96 -17.56
N ARG A 104 -13.48 4.84 -18.28
CA ARG A 104 -13.62 4.82 -19.74
C ARG A 104 -14.96 4.22 -20.11
N GLY A 105 -15.63 4.81 -21.09
CA GLY A 105 -16.89 4.29 -21.61
C GLY A 105 -16.76 3.81 -23.05
N GLU A 106 -17.46 2.74 -23.38
CA GLU A 106 -17.76 2.35 -24.75
C GLU A 106 -19.26 2.45 -24.97
N CYS A 107 -19.68 3.34 -25.86
CA CYS A 107 -21.07 3.68 -26.10
C CYS A 107 -21.51 3.31 -27.51
N THR A 108 -22.74 2.81 -27.63
CA THR A 108 -23.47 2.64 -28.89
C THR A 108 -24.77 3.44 -28.81
N ALA A 109 -25.09 4.23 -29.83
CA ALA A 109 -26.30 5.04 -29.87
C ALA A 109 -26.93 5.07 -31.26
N THR A 110 -28.26 5.13 -31.31
CA THR A 110 -29.03 5.44 -32.52
C THR A 110 -29.72 6.78 -32.33
N VAL A 111 -29.40 7.75 -33.19
CA VAL A 111 -29.89 9.13 -33.09
C VAL A 111 -30.65 9.50 -34.35
N GLY A 112 -31.92 9.88 -34.21
CA GLY A 112 -32.76 10.35 -35.31
C GLY A 112 -32.63 11.85 -35.52
N LYS A 113 -32.60 12.29 -36.79
CA LYS A 113 -32.62 13.69 -37.20
C LYS A 113 -34.00 14.06 -37.76
N ARG A 114 -34.67 15.02 -37.13
CA ARG A 114 -35.97 15.58 -37.55
C ARG A 114 -35.83 17.02 -38.00
N GLU A 115 -36.63 17.41 -39.00
CA GLU A 115 -36.79 18.80 -39.45
C GLU A 115 -35.46 19.52 -39.72
N SER A 116 -34.49 18.80 -40.29
CA SER A 116 -33.14 19.24 -40.64
C SER A 116 -32.22 19.73 -39.51
N THR A 117 -32.70 19.96 -38.28
CA THR A 117 -31.88 20.56 -37.20
C THR A 117 -31.98 19.86 -35.84
N LYS A 118 -33.01 19.05 -35.58
CA LYS A 118 -33.24 18.45 -34.26
C LYS A 118 -32.76 17.01 -34.20
N PHE A 119 -31.84 16.72 -33.29
CA PHE A 119 -31.33 15.37 -33.02
C PHE A 119 -31.99 14.81 -31.76
N SER A 120 -32.57 13.61 -31.88
CA SER A 120 -33.21 12.90 -30.77
C SER A 120 -32.65 11.49 -30.64
N VAL A 121 -32.21 11.14 -29.43
CA VAL A 121 -31.67 9.81 -29.13
C VAL A 121 -32.81 8.80 -29.05
N ALA A 122 -32.81 7.81 -29.93
CA ALA A 122 -33.78 6.73 -29.94
C ALA A 122 -33.35 5.63 -28.95
N THR A 123 -32.10 5.17 -29.08
CA THR A 123 -31.52 4.16 -28.20
C THR A 123 -30.08 4.53 -27.88
N GLN A 124 -29.64 4.21 -26.66
CA GLN A 124 -28.27 4.42 -26.24
C GLN A 124 -27.91 3.45 -25.14
N ILE A 125 -26.74 2.84 -25.28
CA ILE A 125 -26.15 1.92 -24.31
C ILE A 125 -24.70 2.31 -24.14
N CYS A 126 -24.25 2.50 -22.91
CA CYS A 126 -22.87 2.79 -22.58
C CYS A 126 -22.37 1.79 -21.54
N GLN A 127 -21.27 1.12 -21.86
CA GLN A 127 -20.54 0.23 -20.96
C GLN A 127 -19.39 1.02 -20.34
N ILE A 128 -19.52 1.35 -19.04
CA ILE A 128 -18.47 2.07 -18.31
C ILE A 128 -17.54 1.06 -17.64
N ILE A 129 -16.27 1.14 -18.00
CA ILE A 129 -15.17 0.51 -17.31
C ILE A 129 -14.69 1.53 -16.27
N PRO A 130 -14.93 1.29 -14.96
CA PRO A 130 -14.46 2.20 -13.92
C PRO A 130 -12.93 2.33 -14.00
N ALA A 131 -12.40 3.45 -13.53
CA ALA A 131 -10.96 3.59 -13.37
C ALA A 131 -10.43 2.38 -12.60
N LYS A 132 -9.26 1.86 -12.99
CA LYS A 132 -8.57 0.92 -12.11
C LYS A 132 -8.36 1.72 -10.84
N GLY A 133 -9.12 1.41 -9.78
CA GLY A 133 -8.93 2.03 -8.47
C GLY A 133 -7.45 1.93 -8.09
N PRO A 134 -6.98 2.72 -7.11
CA PRO A 134 -5.59 2.67 -6.67
C PRO A 134 -5.19 1.20 -6.58
N VAL A 135 -4.18 0.80 -7.36
CA VAL A 135 -3.69 -0.58 -7.34
C VAL A 135 -3.31 -0.80 -5.89
N VAL A 136 -4.15 -1.54 -5.16
CA VAL A 136 -3.83 -1.96 -3.79
C VAL A 136 -2.70 -2.94 -3.98
N THR A 137 -1.48 -2.42 -4.01
CA THR A 137 -0.27 -3.21 -3.90
C THR A 137 -0.36 -3.85 -2.54
N ALA A 138 -0.79 -5.10 -2.49
CA ALA A 138 -0.68 -5.90 -1.28
C ALA A 138 0.79 -5.81 -0.83
N GLN A 139 1.01 -5.15 0.30
CA GLN A 139 2.34 -5.01 0.86
C GLN A 139 2.68 -6.37 1.43
N TYR A 140 3.60 -7.09 0.79
CA TYR A 140 4.09 -8.37 1.27
C TYR A 140 5.44 -8.14 1.95
N THR A 141 5.64 -8.75 3.11
CA THR A 141 6.97 -8.91 3.68
C THR A 141 7.80 -9.75 2.70
N CYS A 142 8.83 -9.15 2.11
CA CYS A 142 9.66 -9.85 1.15
C CYS A 142 10.51 -10.89 1.87
N LEU A 143 10.03 -12.13 2.01
CA LEU A 143 10.72 -13.22 2.73
C LEU A 143 12.20 -13.43 2.32
N GLY A 144 12.58 -13.04 1.09
CA GLY A 144 13.97 -13.09 0.61
C GLY A 144 14.90 -11.96 1.07
N CYS A 145 14.38 -10.92 1.73
CA CYS A 145 15.20 -9.90 2.39
C CYS A 145 15.63 -10.39 3.79
N VAL A 146 16.61 -9.73 4.41
CA VAL A 146 16.90 -9.94 5.82
C VAL A 146 15.88 -9.14 6.63
N HIS A 147 15.18 -9.79 7.56
CA HIS A 147 14.27 -9.11 8.50
C HIS A 147 14.54 -9.52 9.93
N PRO A 148 14.27 -8.63 10.90
CA PRO A 148 14.29 -9.00 12.30
C PRO A 148 13.20 -10.05 12.60
N ILE A 149 13.53 -11.00 13.47
CA ILE A 149 12.57 -11.95 14.04
C ILE A 149 12.61 -11.83 15.57
N SER A 150 11.56 -12.31 16.24
CA SER A 150 11.51 -12.32 17.70
C SER A 150 12.72 -13.08 18.27
N THR A 151 13.31 -12.54 19.34
CA THR A 151 14.40 -13.17 20.10
C THR A 151 13.95 -14.44 20.83
N GLU A 152 12.64 -14.62 20.98
CA GLU A 152 12.00 -15.81 21.57
C GLU A 152 11.46 -16.78 20.50
N SER A 153 11.79 -16.55 19.23
CA SER A 153 11.30 -17.42 18.15
C SER A 153 11.80 -18.86 18.34
N PRO A 154 10.91 -19.87 18.30
CA PRO A 154 11.31 -21.28 18.43
C PRO A 154 12.25 -21.73 17.30
N ASP A 155 12.22 -21.02 16.16
CA ASP A 155 13.11 -21.26 15.01
C ASP A 155 14.60 -21.03 15.36
N LEU A 156 14.89 -20.31 16.46
CA LEU A 156 16.26 -20.04 16.93
C LEU A 156 16.83 -21.16 17.78
N GLU A 157 16.00 -21.98 18.43
CA GLU A 157 16.43 -23.01 19.38
C GLU A 157 17.48 -23.97 18.83
N PRO A 158 17.32 -24.60 17.63
CA PRO A 158 18.32 -25.51 17.11
C PRO A 158 19.65 -24.80 16.78
N VAL A 159 19.58 -23.56 16.31
CA VAL A 159 20.77 -22.76 15.96
C VAL A 159 21.53 -22.34 17.21
N LEU A 160 20.83 -21.83 18.23
CA LEU A 160 21.41 -21.44 19.51
C LEU A 160 21.99 -22.63 20.27
N LYS A 161 21.31 -23.78 20.27
CA LYS A 161 21.83 -25.01 20.87
C LYS A 161 23.14 -25.45 20.21
N HIS A 162 23.17 -25.46 18.87
CA HIS A 162 24.39 -25.76 18.13
C HIS A 162 25.50 -24.73 18.42
N ALA A 163 25.13 -23.45 18.50
CA ALA A 163 26.07 -22.37 18.76
C ALA A 163 26.76 -22.47 20.12
N ILE A 164 26.02 -22.79 21.19
CA ILE A 164 26.59 -23.00 22.53
C ILE A 164 27.48 -24.24 22.56
N GLN A 165 27.08 -25.32 21.89
CA GLN A 165 27.92 -26.51 21.77
C GLN A 165 29.20 -26.22 20.99
N HIS A 166 29.09 -25.50 19.88
CA HIS A 166 30.22 -25.08 19.05
C HIS A 166 31.20 -24.21 19.85
N PHE A 167 30.70 -23.21 20.57
CA PHE A 167 31.53 -22.35 21.41
C PHE A 167 32.26 -23.17 22.48
N ASN A 168 31.53 -23.99 23.22
CA ASN A 168 32.11 -24.83 24.27
C ASN A 168 33.14 -25.81 23.72
N ASN A 169 32.96 -26.37 22.53
CA ASN A 169 33.96 -27.27 21.95
C ASN A 169 35.24 -26.55 21.49
N ASN A 170 35.12 -25.29 21.04
CA ASN A 170 36.23 -24.56 20.43
C ASN A 170 36.92 -23.56 21.37
N THR A 171 36.30 -23.19 22.50
CA THR A 171 36.91 -22.28 23.47
C THR A 171 38.02 -22.96 24.28
N LYS A 172 39.07 -22.21 24.63
CA LYS A 172 40.13 -22.66 25.54
C LYS A 172 39.80 -22.44 27.02
N HIS A 173 38.63 -21.86 27.31
CA HIS A 173 38.18 -21.62 28.68
C HIS A 173 38.02 -22.95 29.45
N SER A 174 38.21 -22.94 30.77
CA SER A 174 38.17 -24.14 31.62
C SER A 174 36.75 -24.58 32.02
N HIS A 175 35.82 -23.63 32.06
CA HIS A 175 34.40 -23.86 32.32
C HIS A 175 33.58 -23.94 31.03
N LEU A 176 32.45 -24.62 31.13
CA LEU A 176 31.39 -24.56 30.14
C LEU A 176 30.61 -23.24 30.26
N PHE A 177 29.99 -22.82 29.17
CA PHE A 177 29.12 -21.65 29.09
C PHE A 177 27.72 -22.07 28.70
N ALA A 178 26.73 -21.39 29.28
CA ALA A 178 25.33 -21.49 28.92
C ALA A 178 24.88 -20.26 28.12
N LEU A 179 23.77 -20.40 27.41
CA LEU A 179 23.09 -19.29 26.76
C LEU A 179 22.62 -18.28 27.82
N GLY A 180 22.94 -17.01 27.61
CA GLY A 180 22.38 -15.88 28.34
C GLY A 180 21.20 -15.27 27.60
N GLU A 181 21.19 -13.95 27.46
CA GLU A 181 20.17 -13.20 26.73
C GLU A 181 20.44 -13.15 25.23
N VAL A 182 19.40 -13.38 24.42
CA VAL A 182 19.41 -13.13 22.97
C VAL A 182 19.03 -11.69 22.71
N LYS A 183 20.00 -10.87 22.29
CA LYS A 183 19.84 -9.42 22.08
C LYS A 183 19.20 -9.10 20.73
N ARG A 184 19.52 -9.88 19.70
CA ARG A 184 19.08 -9.61 18.33
C ARG A 184 19.01 -10.89 17.51
N ALA A 185 17.96 -11.03 16.71
CA ALA A 185 17.81 -12.12 15.77
C ALA A 185 17.27 -11.62 14.42
N GLN A 186 17.83 -12.15 13.34
CA GLN A 186 17.41 -11.87 11.97
C GLN A 186 17.33 -13.16 11.17
N ARG A 187 16.42 -13.18 10.19
CA ARG A 187 16.25 -14.29 9.26
C ARG A 187 16.11 -13.79 7.83
N GLN A 188 16.57 -14.61 6.89
CA GLN A 188 16.34 -14.43 5.46
C GLN A 188 16.03 -15.78 4.83
N VAL A 189 14.96 -15.85 4.01
CA VAL A 189 14.62 -17.06 3.24
C VAL A 189 15.40 -17.05 1.93
N VAL A 190 16.17 -18.12 1.71
CA VAL A 190 16.94 -18.37 0.48
C VAL A 190 16.55 -19.76 -0.06
N ALA A 191 17.49 -20.57 -0.55
CA ALA A 191 17.29 -22.02 -0.69
C ALA A 191 17.47 -22.72 0.68
N GLY A 192 16.67 -22.31 1.67
CA GLY A 192 16.90 -22.58 3.10
C GLY A 192 16.74 -21.28 3.90
N TRP A 193 17.45 -21.15 5.01
CA TRP A 193 17.36 -19.98 5.89
C TRP A 193 18.73 -19.50 6.34
N ASN A 194 19.00 -18.21 6.16
CA ASN A 194 20.13 -17.55 6.80
C ASN A 194 19.65 -16.93 8.11
N TYR A 195 20.39 -17.18 9.19
CA TYR A 195 20.20 -16.58 10.50
C TYR A 195 21.38 -15.68 10.84
N GLY A 196 21.08 -14.49 11.37
CA GLY A 196 22.06 -13.61 12.01
C GLY A 196 21.62 -13.34 13.44
N ILE A 197 22.41 -13.78 14.42
CA ILE A 197 22.01 -13.77 15.84
C ILE A 197 23.10 -13.11 16.67
N THR A 198 22.69 -12.26 17.62
CA THR A 198 23.55 -11.66 18.65
C THR A 198 23.00 -12.03 20.02
N TYR A 199 23.83 -12.63 20.86
CA TYR A 199 23.44 -13.11 22.18
C TYR A 199 24.62 -13.07 23.15
N SER A 200 24.31 -13.19 24.43
CA SER A 200 25.31 -13.33 25.48
C SER A 200 25.44 -14.78 25.93
N ILE A 201 26.63 -15.12 26.44
CA ILE A 201 26.92 -16.41 27.08
C ILE A 201 27.41 -16.16 28.49
N VAL A 202 27.05 -17.06 29.41
CA VAL A 202 27.40 -16.94 30.83
C VAL A 202 28.15 -18.18 31.28
N GLN A 203 29.24 -17.97 32.03
CA GLN A 203 30.02 -19.07 32.59
C GLN A 203 29.18 -19.90 33.57
N THR A 204 29.33 -21.22 33.52
CA THR A 204 28.68 -22.14 34.46
C THR A 204 29.65 -22.72 35.48
N ASP A 205 29.09 -23.34 36.52
CA ASP A 205 29.83 -24.09 37.54
C ASP A 205 30.46 -25.38 37.00
N CYS A 206 30.04 -25.85 35.83
CA CYS A 206 30.59 -27.03 35.17
C CYS A 206 31.97 -26.79 34.56
N LEU A 207 32.94 -27.63 34.96
CA LEU A 207 34.28 -27.68 34.39
C LEU A 207 34.33 -28.61 33.18
N LYS A 208 35.02 -28.19 32.12
CA LYS A 208 35.19 -28.98 30.89
C LYS A 208 35.90 -30.31 31.07
N LYS A 209 36.76 -30.42 32.09
CA LYS A 209 37.45 -31.67 32.43
C LYS A 209 36.49 -32.73 33.00
N ASP A 210 35.40 -32.29 33.62
CA ASP A 210 34.44 -33.17 34.31
C ASP A 210 33.19 -33.38 33.44
N PHE A 211 32.86 -32.40 32.57
CA PHE A 211 31.72 -32.42 31.67
C PHE A 211 32.13 -32.13 30.22
N LEU A 212 31.94 -33.11 29.32
CA LEU A 212 32.21 -32.96 27.89
C LEU A 212 31.18 -32.09 27.16
N LEU A 213 29.95 -32.04 27.68
CA LEU A 213 28.82 -31.32 27.10
C LEU A 213 28.09 -30.57 28.20
N LEU A 214 27.46 -29.46 27.83
CA LEU A 214 26.60 -28.71 28.74
C LEU A 214 25.36 -29.56 29.08
N THR A 215 25.19 -29.88 30.36
CA THR A 215 24.02 -30.60 30.88
C THR A 215 23.08 -29.63 31.61
N PRO A 216 21.80 -30.00 31.80
CA PRO A 216 20.85 -29.19 32.56
C PRO A 216 21.26 -28.94 34.02
N ASP A 217 22.16 -29.76 34.57
CA ASP A 217 22.67 -29.62 35.94
C ASP A 217 23.65 -28.45 36.11
N CYS A 218 24.22 -27.95 34.99
CA CYS A 218 25.15 -26.83 34.99
C CYS A 218 24.42 -25.52 35.28
N LYS A 219 24.83 -24.84 36.36
CA LYS A 219 24.24 -23.58 36.80
C LYS A 219 25.13 -22.40 36.41
N SER A 220 24.51 -21.32 35.94
CA SER A 220 25.20 -20.07 35.66
C SER A 220 25.81 -19.49 36.94
N LEU A 221 27.08 -19.12 36.87
CA LEU A 221 27.82 -18.53 38.00
C LEU A 221 27.53 -17.03 38.13
N SER A 222 27.05 -16.61 39.30
CA SER A 222 26.93 -15.20 39.64
C SER A 222 28.33 -14.56 39.74
N GLY A 223 28.64 -13.62 38.85
CA GLY A 223 29.98 -13.01 38.75
C GLY A 223 31.01 -13.86 37.99
N GLY A 224 30.56 -14.92 37.31
CA GLY A 224 31.38 -15.64 36.33
C GLY A 224 31.58 -14.81 35.05
N ASP A 225 32.50 -15.27 34.21
CA ASP A 225 32.83 -14.64 32.94
C ASP A 225 31.61 -14.61 32.01
N VAL A 226 31.47 -13.51 31.28
CA VAL A 226 30.35 -13.28 30.35
C VAL A 226 30.93 -13.00 28.98
N GLY A 227 30.36 -13.60 27.94
CA GLY A 227 30.75 -13.34 26.58
C GLY A 227 29.62 -12.72 25.76
N GLU A 228 29.98 -11.93 24.75
CA GLU A 228 29.05 -11.48 23.70
C GLU A 228 29.41 -12.17 22.39
N CYS A 229 28.42 -12.81 21.78
CA CYS A 229 28.56 -13.64 20.60
C CYS A 229 27.72 -13.11 19.43
N THR A 230 28.30 -13.18 18.24
CA THR A 230 27.65 -12.89 16.97
C THR A 230 27.80 -14.09 16.04
N ASP A 231 26.67 -14.65 15.63
CA ASP A 231 26.61 -15.86 14.82
C ASP A 231 25.93 -15.62 13.49
N SER A 232 26.44 -16.31 12.47
CA SER A 232 25.84 -16.43 11.14
C SER A 232 25.69 -17.91 10.81
N ALA A 233 24.46 -18.35 10.59
CA ALA A 233 24.15 -19.75 10.30
C ALA A 233 23.29 -19.88 9.04
N TYR A 234 23.63 -20.84 8.18
CA TYR A 234 22.80 -21.25 7.06
C TYR A 234 22.21 -22.63 7.33
N VAL A 235 20.89 -22.71 7.32
CA VAL A 235 20.10 -23.91 7.56
C VAL A 235 19.49 -24.35 6.23
N ASP A 236 19.78 -25.58 5.82
CA ASP A 236 19.26 -26.15 4.58
C ASP A 236 17.76 -26.49 4.69
N PRO A 237 17.06 -26.77 3.57
CA PRO A 237 15.65 -27.16 3.59
C PRO A 237 15.34 -28.45 4.37
N GLN A 238 16.37 -29.25 4.71
CA GLN A 238 16.26 -30.44 5.55
C GLN A 238 16.50 -30.13 7.05
N LEU A 239 16.54 -28.84 7.42
CA LEU A 239 16.75 -28.34 8.79
C LEU A 239 18.14 -28.67 9.36
N ARG A 240 19.14 -28.87 8.50
CA ARG A 240 20.53 -29.08 8.92
C ARG A 240 21.31 -27.78 8.83
N ILE A 241 22.15 -27.52 9.83
CA ILE A 241 23.08 -26.38 9.82
C ILE A 241 24.22 -26.74 8.85
N ALA A 242 24.13 -26.21 7.63
CA ALA A 242 25.06 -26.51 6.54
C ALA A 242 26.29 -25.60 6.55
N SER A 243 26.17 -24.39 7.11
CA SER A 243 27.29 -23.49 7.37
C SER A 243 27.08 -22.73 8.67
N PHE A 244 28.15 -22.55 9.43
CA PHE A 244 28.12 -21.87 10.72
C PHE A 244 29.40 -21.05 10.92
N SER A 245 29.24 -19.80 11.32
CA SER A 245 30.33 -18.90 11.69
C SER A 245 29.95 -18.21 12.99
N GLN A 246 30.85 -18.24 13.97
CA GLN A 246 30.65 -17.67 15.29
C GLN A 246 31.87 -16.86 15.70
N ASN A 247 31.60 -15.68 16.27
CA ASN A 247 32.61 -14.85 16.89
C ASN A 247 32.12 -14.45 18.29
N CYS A 248 32.92 -14.73 19.32
CA CYS A 248 32.57 -14.46 20.70
C CYS A 248 33.72 -13.75 21.42
N ASN A 249 33.40 -12.66 22.13
CA ASN A 249 34.35 -11.94 22.98
C ASN A 249 34.01 -12.23 24.45
N ILE A 250 34.92 -12.90 25.17
CA ILE A 250 34.75 -13.22 26.60
C ILE A 250 35.32 -12.07 27.44
N HIS A 251 34.54 -11.61 28.41
CA HIS A 251 34.90 -10.61 29.38
C HIS A 251 34.89 -11.23 30.78
N SER A 252 35.93 -10.97 31.57
CA SER A 252 35.99 -11.53 32.91
C SER A 252 34.92 -10.93 33.80
N GLY A 253 34.16 -11.79 34.51
CA GLY A 253 33.06 -11.37 35.37
C GLY A 253 33.49 -10.50 36.55
N LYS A 254 34.78 -10.57 36.89
CA LYS A 254 35.44 -9.74 37.91
C LYS A 254 35.76 -8.32 37.42
N ASP A 255 35.97 -8.14 36.12
CA ASP A 255 36.15 -6.84 35.46
C ASP A 255 34.81 -6.23 35.04
N LEU A 256 33.78 -7.07 34.91
CA LEU A 256 32.39 -6.68 35.07
C LEU A 256 32.10 -6.39 36.54
N VAL A 257 32.83 -5.42 37.09
CA VAL A 257 32.16 -4.43 37.92
C VAL A 257 31.07 -3.89 37.00
N LYS A 258 29.86 -4.49 37.03
CA LYS A 258 28.65 -3.68 36.92
C LYS A 258 29.00 -2.51 37.82
N PRO A 259 29.21 -1.28 37.30
CA PRO A 259 29.45 -0.16 38.20
C PRO A 259 28.35 -0.35 39.22
N HIS A 260 28.70 -0.60 40.49
CA HIS A 260 27.71 -0.68 41.58
C HIS A 260 26.80 0.45 41.25
N PRO A 261 25.55 0.19 40.78
CA PRO A 261 24.83 1.09 39.88
C PRO A 261 25.02 2.42 40.52
N LYS A 262 25.91 3.28 39.96
CA LYS A 262 26.47 4.41 40.73
C LYS A 262 25.21 5.02 41.28
N ILE A 263 24.96 4.90 42.59
CA ILE A 263 23.60 5.13 43.09
C ILE A 263 23.46 6.61 42.89
N CYS A 264 22.88 6.92 41.76
CA CYS A 264 22.72 8.20 41.15
C CYS A 264 21.21 8.21 41.10
N PRO A 265 20.57 8.70 42.17
CA PRO A 265 19.13 8.66 42.30
C PRO A 265 18.43 9.36 41.13
N GLY A 266 19.16 10.14 40.33
CA GLY A 266 18.69 10.81 39.12
C GLY A 266 19.25 10.28 37.81
N CYS A 267 19.86 9.10 37.72
CA CYS A 267 20.26 8.51 36.45
C CYS A 267 19.17 7.56 35.93
N PRO A 268 18.92 7.49 34.60
CA PRO A 268 18.03 6.48 34.05
C PRO A 268 18.54 5.06 34.35
N PHE A 269 17.64 4.18 34.76
CA PHE A 269 17.90 2.76 34.98
C PHE A 269 16.91 1.93 34.17
N GLU A 270 17.34 0.79 33.65
CA GLU A 270 16.46 -0.10 32.89
C GLU A 270 15.37 -0.69 33.78
N ILE A 271 14.17 -0.80 33.23
CA ILE A 271 13.01 -1.36 33.93
C ILE A 271 12.48 -2.60 33.20
N PRO A 272 11.98 -3.61 33.94
CA PRO A 272 11.31 -4.75 33.33
C PRO A 272 10.11 -4.33 32.47
N LEU A 273 9.94 -5.02 31.33
CA LEU A 273 8.88 -4.73 30.35
C LEU A 273 7.47 -5.05 30.87
N ASP A 274 7.36 -5.84 31.93
CA ASP A 274 6.14 -6.24 32.61
C ASP A 274 5.82 -5.37 33.85
N SER A 275 6.61 -4.32 34.11
CA SER A 275 6.38 -3.47 35.27
C SER A 275 5.07 -2.66 35.15
N PRO A 276 4.27 -2.55 36.24
CA PRO A 276 2.99 -1.83 36.21
C PRO A 276 3.17 -0.34 35.91
N ASP A 277 4.26 0.26 36.39
CA ASP A 277 4.65 1.65 36.11
C ASP A 277 4.89 1.89 34.61
N LEU A 278 5.39 0.89 33.88
CA LEU A 278 5.59 0.97 32.43
C LEU A 278 4.27 0.88 31.67
N ALA A 279 3.31 0.07 32.13
CA ALA A 279 2.00 -0.06 31.48
C ALA A 279 1.23 1.27 31.42
N GLU A 280 1.27 2.05 32.50
CA GLU A 280 0.71 3.40 32.54
C GLU A 280 1.43 4.33 31.54
N ALA A 281 2.77 4.31 31.53
CA ALA A 281 3.56 5.12 30.61
C ALA A 281 3.34 4.75 29.13
N LEU A 282 3.20 3.46 28.82
CA LEU A 282 2.87 2.97 27.47
C LEU A 282 1.48 3.46 27.03
N THR A 283 0.51 3.47 27.94
CA THR A 283 -0.84 3.99 27.68
C THR A 283 -0.79 5.47 27.31
N HIS A 284 -0.07 6.29 28.09
CA HIS A 284 0.11 7.71 27.75
C HIS A 284 0.87 7.91 26.44
N SER A 285 1.85 7.05 26.15
CA SER A 285 2.61 7.10 24.90
C SER A 285 1.74 6.83 23.68
N ILE A 286 0.88 5.79 23.73
CA ILE A 286 0.01 5.43 22.60
C ILE A 286 -1.14 6.43 22.41
N THR A 287 -1.69 6.98 23.49
CA THR A 287 -2.69 8.06 23.41
C THR A 287 -2.08 9.30 22.76
N LYS A 288 -0.86 9.69 23.17
CA LYS A 288 -0.14 10.82 22.58
C LYS A 288 0.19 10.59 21.12
N LEU A 289 0.65 9.38 20.75
CA LEU A 289 0.89 9.00 19.36
C LEU A 289 -0.34 9.24 18.50
N ASN A 290 -1.48 8.69 18.90
CA ASN A 290 -2.69 8.75 18.10
C ASN A 290 -3.32 10.14 18.02
N ALA A 291 -3.09 10.97 19.03
CA ALA A 291 -3.54 12.36 19.06
C ALA A 291 -2.69 13.29 18.16
N GLU A 292 -1.37 13.06 18.06
CA GLU A 292 -0.47 13.89 17.24
C GLU A 292 -0.29 13.38 15.82
N ASN A 293 -0.53 12.09 15.61
CA ASN A 293 -0.46 11.46 14.30
C ASN A 293 -1.75 11.73 13.51
N ASN A 294 -1.62 12.30 12.31
CA ASN A 294 -2.74 12.68 11.44
C ASN A 294 -3.25 11.56 10.52
N GLU A 295 -2.79 10.33 10.68
CA GLU A 295 -3.28 9.19 9.89
C GLU A 295 -4.71 8.82 10.27
N THR A 296 -5.44 8.23 9.32
CA THR A 296 -6.87 7.92 9.43
C THR A 296 -7.17 6.79 10.42
N PHE A 297 -6.24 5.87 10.62
CA PHE A 297 -6.40 4.71 11.50
C PHE A 297 -5.61 4.91 12.79
N TYR A 298 -6.08 4.29 13.88
CA TYR A 298 -5.32 4.23 15.12
C TYR A 298 -4.09 3.32 14.98
N PHE A 299 -3.04 3.61 15.74
CA PHE A 299 -1.88 2.76 15.94
C PHE A 299 -1.96 2.05 17.29
N LYS A 300 -1.45 0.82 17.34
CA LYS A 300 -1.26 0.03 18.57
C LYS A 300 0.22 -0.30 18.75
N ILE A 301 0.67 -0.39 19.99
CA ILE A 301 2.03 -0.86 20.31
C ILE A 301 2.13 -2.35 19.96
N ASP A 302 3.08 -2.71 19.12
CA ASP A 302 3.35 -4.10 18.67
C ASP A 302 4.44 -4.74 19.53
N THR A 303 5.58 -4.06 19.66
CA THR A 303 6.75 -4.58 20.40
C THR A 303 7.46 -3.46 21.13
N VAL A 304 7.75 -3.66 22.42
CA VAL A 304 8.62 -2.75 23.20
C VAL A 304 10.05 -3.28 23.10
N LYS A 305 10.98 -2.45 22.64
CA LYS A 305 12.40 -2.80 22.45
C LYS A 305 13.21 -2.60 23.73
N SER A 306 12.97 -1.48 24.40
CA SER A 306 13.69 -1.11 25.63
C SER A 306 12.85 -0.13 26.45
N ALA A 307 13.04 -0.15 27.76
CA ALA A 307 12.41 0.79 28.68
C ALA A 307 13.37 1.14 29.82
N SER A 308 13.44 2.43 30.16
CA SER A 308 14.18 2.92 31.31
C SER A 308 13.39 3.98 32.08
N ALA A 309 13.63 4.08 33.38
CA ALA A 309 13.02 5.06 34.26
C ALA A 309 14.08 5.90 34.98
N GLN A 310 13.74 7.15 35.28
CA GLN A 310 14.60 8.10 35.98
C GLN A 310 13.78 8.85 37.03
N VAL A 311 14.25 8.88 38.27
CA VAL A 311 13.60 9.65 39.34
C VAL A 311 14.16 11.08 39.34
N VAL A 312 13.28 12.05 39.18
CA VAL A 312 13.60 13.50 39.19
C VAL A 312 12.63 14.19 40.17
N ALA A 313 12.14 15.40 39.87
CA ALA A 313 10.91 15.93 40.47
C ALA A 313 9.66 15.22 39.90
N GLY A 314 9.66 13.89 39.91
CA GLY A 314 8.66 13.00 39.34
C GLY A 314 9.34 11.71 38.86
N LYS A 315 8.66 10.96 38.00
CA LYS A 315 9.26 9.83 37.28
C LYS A 315 9.29 10.15 35.79
N LYS A 316 10.44 10.03 35.14
CA LYS A 316 10.58 10.08 33.68
C LYS A 316 10.80 8.67 33.15
N PHE A 317 10.08 8.32 32.10
CA PHE A 317 10.23 7.06 31.38
C PHE A 317 10.75 7.35 29.98
N PHE A 318 11.73 6.57 29.53
CA PHE A 318 12.21 6.56 28.16
C PHE A 318 11.92 5.19 27.56
N ILE A 319 11.13 5.15 26.51
CA ILE A 319 10.58 3.91 25.96
C ILE A 319 10.84 3.88 24.45
N GLU A 320 11.46 2.82 23.97
CA GLU A 320 11.59 2.54 22.54
C GLU A 320 10.65 1.41 22.15
N PHE A 321 9.77 1.63 21.18
CA PHE A 321 8.79 0.63 20.75
C PHE A 321 8.46 0.74 19.26
N THR A 322 7.89 -0.33 18.72
CA THR A 322 7.31 -0.38 17.37
C THR A 322 5.81 -0.27 17.49
N ALA A 323 5.20 0.63 16.71
CA ALA A 323 3.75 0.77 16.61
C ALA A 323 3.25 0.31 15.23
N ARG A 324 2.08 -0.31 15.17
CA ARG A 324 1.45 -0.75 13.92
C ARG A 324 0.05 -0.19 13.76
N GLU A 325 -0.29 0.13 12.51
CA GLU A 325 -1.62 0.59 12.10
C GLU A 325 -2.66 -0.50 12.39
N THR A 326 -3.84 -0.09 12.87
CA THR A 326 -4.97 -0.97 13.20
C THR A 326 -6.09 -0.85 12.17
N THR A 327 -7.09 -1.73 12.28
CA THR A 327 -8.31 -1.67 11.46
C THR A 327 -9.30 -0.58 11.91
N CYS A 328 -9.09 0.03 13.07
CA CYS A 328 -9.99 1.03 13.64
C CYS A 328 -9.72 2.42 13.08
N SER A 329 -10.71 2.98 12.39
CA SER A 329 -10.70 4.36 11.92
C SER A 329 -10.93 5.34 13.08
N LYS A 330 -10.25 6.49 13.05
CA LYS A 330 -10.46 7.60 13.99
C LYS A 330 -11.77 8.36 13.76
N GLU A 331 -12.38 8.21 12.59
CA GLU A 331 -13.68 8.81 12.28
C GLU A 331 -14.83 8.03 12.93
N ASP A 332 -14.73 6.71 12.93
CA ASP A 332 -15.76 5.81 13.44
C ASP A 332 -15.61 5.47 14.93
N ASN A 333 -14.41 5.66 15.49
CA ASN A 333 -14.09 5.32 16.88
C ASN A 333 -13.57 6.52 17.64
N THR A 334 -14.23 6.82 18.77
CA THR A 334 -13.83 7.92 19.65
C THR A 334 -12.49 7.69 20.34
N GLU A 335 -12.12 6.43 20.57
CA GLU A 335 -10.88 6.03 21.25
C GLU A 335 -10.34 4.70 20.71
N LEU A 336 -9.06 4.42 20.99
CA LEU A 336 -8.45 3.12 20.71
C LEU A 336 -8.97 2.07 21.72
N THR A 337 -9.80 1.14 21.24
CA THR A 337 -10.29 0.01 22.06
C THR A 337 -9.41 -1.23 21.91
N GLU A 338 -9.44 -2.12 22.90
CA GLU A 338 -8.64 -3.36 22.84
C GLU A 338 -9.00 -4.28 21.67
N SER A 339 -10.24 -4.19 21.18
CA SER A 339 -10.78 -4.92 20.03
C SER A 339 -10.16 -4.52 18.68
N CYS A 340 -9.37 -3.44 18.63
CA CYS A 340 -8.70 -3.00 17.42
C CYS A 340 -7.54 -3.94 17.06
N GLU A 341 -7.75 -4.70 15.99
CA GLU A 341 -6.75 -5.62 15.45
C GLU A 341 -5.70 -4.88 14.61
N ILE A 342 -4.49 -5.42 14.60
CA ILE A 342 -3.40 -4.91 13.75
C ILE A 342 -3.74 -5.20 12.28
N LYS A 343 -3.75 -4.15 11.47
CA LYS A 343 -4.05 -4.22 10.04
C LYS A 343 -2.90 -4.89 9.30
N ASN A 344 -3.22 -5.87 8.45
CA ASN A 344 -2.25 -6.56 7.61
C ASN A 344 -2.73 -6.51 6.15
N PRO A 345 -2.05 -5.77 5.25
CA PRO A 345 -0.89 -4.91 5.48
C PRO A 345 -1.24 -3.56 6.12
N GLY A 346 -0.38 -3.07 7.02
CA GLY A 346 -0.53 -1.78 7.68
C GLY A 346 0.82 -1.11 7.92
N GLN A 347 0.82 0.22 8.07
CA GLN A 347 2.02 1.00 8.32
C GLN A 347 2.65 0.61 9.68
N SER A 348 3.99 0.58 9.73
CA SER A 348 4.76 0.36 10.96
C SER A 348 5.62 1.58 11.26
N LEU A 349 5.69 1.96 12.54
CA LEU A 349 6.45 3.10 13.03
C LEU A 349 7.49 2.64 14.07
N SER A 350 8.70 3.18 14.01
CA SER A 350 9.66 3.10 15.12
C SER A 350 9.52 4.35 15.97
N CYS A 351 9.21 4.19 17.25
CA CYS A 351 8.86 5.27 18.14
C CYS A 351 9.75 5.32 19.38
N ASN A 352 10.14 6.54 19.75
CA ASN A 352 10.81 6.87 21.01
C ASN A 352 9.89 7.79 21.80
N ALA A 353 9.47 7.36 22.99
CA ALA A 353 8.61 8.13 23.88
C ALA A 353 9.34 8.52 25.17
N GLU A 354 9.10 9.75 25.61
CA GLU A 354 9.48 10.26 26.92
C GLU A 354 8.21 10.60 27.71
N VAL A 355 7.96 9.95 28.84
CA VAL A 355 6.78 10.20 29.68
C VAL A 355 7.21 10.73 31.04
N TYR A 356 6.91 11.99 31.32
CA TYR A 356 7.20 12.62 32.61
C TYR A 356 5.95 12.70 33.48
N MET A 357 5.94 11.96 34.58
CA MET A 357 4.82 11.84 35.52
C MET A 357 5.11 12.57 36.83
N ARG A 358 4.16 13.40 37.27
CA ARG A 358 4.17 14.08 38.58
C ARG A 358 2.89 13.72 39.35
N PRO A 359 2.86 12.56 40.04
CA PRO A 359 1.65 12.04 40.67
C PRO A 359 1.01 13.00 41.68
N TRP A 360 1.81 13.74 42.45
CA TRP A 360 1.34 14.70 43.45
C TRP A 360 0.69 15.96 42.84
N GLU A 361 0.89 16.22 41.55
CA GLU A 361 0.17 17.28 40.82
C GLU A 361 -0.88 16.71 39.85
N GLN A 362 -0.99 15.38 39.73
CA GLN A 362 -1.83 14.70 38.74
C GLN A 362 -1.54 15.15 37.30
N LYS A 363 -0.26 15.43 36.99
CA LYS A 363 0.18 15.88 35.66
C LYS A 363 1.06 14.82 35.00
N VAL A 364 0.78 14.57 33.72
CA VAL A 364 1.57 13.69 32.85
C VAL A 364 1.92 14.45 31.58
N TYR A 365 3.21 14.42 31.22
CA TYR A 365 3.74 15.08 30.04
C TYR A 365 4.37 14.01 29.12
N PRO A 366 3.58 13.40 28.23
CA PRO A 366 4.11 12.48 27.23
C PRO A 366 4.65 13.26 26.03
N THR A 367 5.82 12.88 25.55
CA THR A 367 6.43 13.33 24.30
C THR A 367 6.73 12.10 23.47
N ILE A 368 6.47 12.15 22.16
CA ILE A 368 6.69 11.00 21.28
C ILE A 368 7.27 11.44 19.95
N ASN A 369 8.28 10.71 19.50
CA ASN A 369 8.89 10.89 18.20
C ASN A 369 8.85 9.56 17.46
N CYS A 370 8.14 9.52 16.34
CA CYS A 370 8.00 8.32 15.52
C CYS A 370 8.54 8.56 14.11
N GLN A 371 9.15 7.53 13.55
CA GLN A 371 9.62 7.49 12.16
C GLN A 371 8.97 6.32 11.45
N VAL A 372 8.60 6.51 10.18
CA VAL A 372 8.08 5.42 9.35
C VAL A 372 9.17 4.38 9.22
N LEU A 373 8.84 3.15 9.61
CA LEU A 373 9.71 2.01 9.44
C LEU A 373 9.55 1.57 7.97
N GLU A 374 10.26 2.26 7.08
CA GLU A 374 10.32 1.90 5.66
C GLU A 374 10.93 0.50 5.55
N MET A 375 10.07 -0.52 5.55
CA MET A 375 10.44 -1.78 4.93
C MET A 375 10.68 -1.43 3.47
N THR A 376 11.89 -1.63 2.95
CA THR A 376 12.21 -1.44 1.53
C THR A 376 11.15 -2.15 0.66
N LEU A 377 10.17 -1.36 0.20
CA LEU A 377 9.01 -1.82 -0.55
C LEU A 377 9.48 -2.12 -1.97
N LEU A 378 9.94 -3.34 -2.22
CA LEU A 378 10.10 -3.81 -3.59
C LEU A 378 8.70 -4.00 -4.19
N LYS A 379 8.32 -3.05 -5.05
CA LYS A 379 7.13 -3.13 -5.90
C LYS A 379 7.19 -4.43 -6.72
N LYS A 380 6.40 -5.44 -6.35
CA LYS A 380 6.24 -6.63 -7.18
C LYS A 380 5.27 -6.31 -8.32
N ARG A 381 5.64 -6.67 -9.55
CA ARG A 381 4.75 -6.57 -10.70
C ARG A 381 3.56 -7.54 -10.55
N PRO A 382 2.37 -7.19 -11.06
CA PRO A 382 1.23 -8.10 -11.04
C PRO A 382 1.57 -9.47 -11.65
N PRO A 383 0.94 -10.56 -11.18
CA PRO A 383 1.06 -11.87 -11.80
C PRO A 383 0.74 -11.79 -13.30
N GLY A 384 1.66 -12.24 -14.16
CA GLY A 384 1.48 -12.26 -15.62
C GLY A 384 2.36 -11.30 -16.44
N PHE A 385 3.13 -10.41 -15.79
CA PHE A 385 4.10 -9.54 -16.48
C PHE A 385 5.51 -10.16 -16.47
N SER A 386 5.82 -11.00 -17.46
CA SER A 386 7.21 -11.35 -17.80
C SER A 386 7.78 -10.35 -18.82
N PRO A 387 9.08 -10.00 -18.78
CA PRO A 387 9.69 -9.04 -19.71
C PRO A 387 9.96 -9.62 -21.11
N PHE A 388 9.50 -10.83 -21.41
CA PHE A 388 9.80 -11.55 -22.66
C PHE A 388 8.54 -12.01 -23.40
N ARG A 389 7.56 -11.11 -23.55
CA ARG A 389 6.58 -11.25 -24.64
C ARG A 389 6.87 -10.19 -25.68
N GLU A 390 7.89 -10.44 -26.48
CA GLU A 390 7.85 -9.94 -27.86
C GLU A 390 6.56 -10.49 -28.46
N VAL A 391 5.64 -9.59 -28.77
CA VAL A 391 4.49 -9.91 -29.61
C VAL A 391 5.07 -10.38 -30.94
N PRO A 392 4.84 -11.63 -31.38
CA PRO A 392 5.19 -11.99 -32.74
C PRO A 392 4.41 -11.05 -33.64
N GLY A 393 5.14 -10.23 -34.41
CA GLY A 393 4.57 -9.30 -35.36
C GLY A 393 3.50 -10.00 -36.17
N VAL A 394 2.26 -9.52 -36.03
CA VAL A 394 1.14 -9.95 -36.87
C VAL A 394 1.56 -9.66 -38.30
N LYS A 395 1.79 -10.73 -39.07
CA LYS A 395 2.02 -10.65 -40.51
C LYS A 395 0.82 -9.93 -41.10
N LYS A 396 1.05 -8.78 -41.73
CA LYS A 396 0.10 -8.13 -42.62
C LYS A 396 -0.22 -9.09 -43.77
N GLY A 397 -1.33 -9.81 -43.63
CA GLY A 397 -2.02 -10.41 -44.76
C GLY A 397 -2.67 -9.27 -45.54
N GLY A 398 -2.21 -9.05 -46.76
CA GLY A 398 -2.76 -8.06 -47.67
C GLY A 398 -4.21 -8.40 -48.01
N GLY A 399 -5.13 -7.59 -47.49
CA GLY A 399 -6.52 -7.52 -47.91
C GLY A 399 -6.93 -6.05 -47.80
N THR A 400 -7.27 -5.44 -48.93
CA THR A 400 -7.61 -4.03 -49.04
C THR A 400 -8.98 -3.77 -48.39
N ILE A 401 -9.00 -3.60 -47.07
CA ILE A 401 -10.15 -3.04 -46.36
C ILE A 401 -9.84 -1.56 -46.18
N ARG A 402 -10.61 -0.68 -46.81
CA ARG A 402 -10.60 0.75 -46.50
C ARG A 402 -11.06 0.91 -45.06
N HIS A 403 -10.12 1.04 -44.13
CA HIS A 403 -10.41 1.51 -42.79
C HIS A 403 -10.84 2.97 -42.89
N LEU A 404 -12.14 3.23 -42.68
CA LEU A 404 -12.60 4.55 -42.25
C LEU A 404 -11.83 4.91 -40.97
N MET A 405 -11.19 6.07 -40.96
CA MET A 405 -10.32 6.49 -39.87
C MET A 405 -11.14 6.70 -38.61
N SER A 406 -10.59 6.35 -37.45
CA SER A 406 -11.19 6.75 -36.17
C SER A 406 -10.90 8.24 -35.93
N CYS A 407 -11.93 9.06 -35.77
CA CYS A 407 -11.77 10.48 -35.43
C CYS A 407 -11.56 10.63 -33.92
N GLU A 408 -10.35 11.03 -33.50
CA GLU A 408 -10.08 11.37 -32.10
C GLU A 408 -10.54 12.80 -31.80
N TYR A 409 -11.31 12.95 -30.72
CA TYR A 409 -11.68 14.27 -30.22
C TYR A 409 -10.50 14.86 -29.47
N MET A 410 -9.90 15.90 -30.05
CA MET A 410 -8.86 16.68 -29.38
C MET A 410 -9.57 17.63 -28.41
N GLY A 411 -9.63 17.24 -27.15
CA GLY A 411 -10.10 18.11 -26.06
C GLY A 411 -9.26 19.40 -25.93
N ARG A 412 -9.63 20.28 -25.02
CA ARG A 412 -8.91 21.55 -24.82
C ARG A 412 -7.45 21.26 -24.39
N PRO A 413 -6.45 21.95 -24.94
CA PRO A 413 -5.09 21.86 -24.42
C PRO A 413 -5.06 22.36 -22.96
N PRO A 414 -4.28 21.70 -22.08
CA PRO A 414 -4.19 22.11 -20.67
C PRO A 414 -3.75 23.57 -20.60
N LYS A 415 -4.47 24.37 -19.81
CA LYS A 415 -4.09 25.76 -19.54
C LYS A 415 -2.70 25.75 -18.88
N THR A 416 -1.68 26.18 -19.62
CA THR A 416 -0.37 26.48 -19.07
C THR A 416 -0.55 27.50 -17.95
N GLY A 417 -0.11 27.12 -16.74
CA GLY A 417 -0.20 27.97 -15.56
C GLY A 417 0.41 29.34 -15.83
N THR A 418 -0.38 30.39 -15.65
CA THR A 418 0.10 31.75 -15.54
C THR A 418 1.09 31.84 -14.37
N GLU A 419 2.34 32.09 -14.72
CA GLU A 419 3.44 32.45 -13.83
C GLU A 419 3.05 33.72 -13.04
N PRO A 420 3.20 33.76 -11.70
CA PRO A 420 2.89 34.95 -10.93
C PRO A 420 3.93 36.05 -11.21
N LYS A 421 3.40 37.23 -11.54
CA LYS A 421 4.13 38.48 -11.78
C LYS A 421 4.90 38.90 -10.51
N PRO A 422 6.14 39.41 -10.60
CA PRO A 422 6.89 39.85 -9.42
C PRO A 422 6.24 41.09 -8.80
N GLU A 423 6.14 41.10 -7.47
CA GLU A 423 5.73 42.26 -6.68
C GLU A 423 6.73 43.40 -6.84
N SER A 424 6.22 44.59 -7.18
CA SER A 424 6.98 45.84 -7.19
C SER A 424 7.13 46.38 -5.77
N GLU A 425 8.37 46.71 -5.41
CA GLU A 425 8.77 47.43 -4.21
C GLU A 425 7.93 48.69 -3.98
N ALA A 426 7.37 48.84 -2.78
CA ALA A 426 6.77 50.08 -2.31
C ALA A 426 7.82 50.89 -1.54
N GLU A 427 8.19 52.04 -2.10
CA GLU A 427 8.94 53.10 -1.42
C GLU A 427 8.19 53.57 -0.16
N SER A 428 8.85 53.49 0.99
CA SER A 428 8.43 54.20 2.21
C SER A 428 9.20 55.50 2.32
N SER A 429 8.54 56.59 1.92
CA SER A 429 8.97 57.96 2.13
C SER A 429 8.95 58.34 3.60
N ARG A 430 10.11 58.76 4.11
CA ARG A 430 10.29 59.48 5.37
C ARG A 430 9.48 60.79 5.35
N LEU A 431 8.75 61.07 6.43
CA LEU A 431 8.39 62.43 6.80
C LEU A 431 8.86 62.70 8.24
N ALA A 432 9.68 63.73 8.35
CA ALA A 432 10.08 64.34 9.59
C ALA A 432 8.94 65.21 10.13
N GLN A 433 8.61 65.03 11.42
CA GLN A 433 8.47 66.08 12.43
C GLN A 433 8.29 65.44 13.81
#